data_AF-A0A6A5Z7V2-F1
#
_entry.id   AF-A0A6A5Z7V2-F1
#
_cell.length_a   1.000
_cell.length_b   1.000
_cell.length_c   1.000
_cell.angle_alpha   90.00
_cell.angle_beta   90.00
_cell.angle_gamma   90.00
#
_symmetry.space_group_name_H-M   'P 1'
#
loop_
_entity.id
_entity.type
_entity.pdbx_description
1 polymer ?
#
loop_
_entity_poly.entity_id
_entity_poly.type
_entity_poly.pdbx_seq_one_letter_code
_entity_poly.pdbx_strand_id
1 'polypeptide(L)'
;MSSMTSLSKALPKPKYTGEDEQIKSGNAQIFDREKHQIARQSGPPPYPRDLKSWRPKPSDINHGDGGAFPELGFAQYPGGGMGRKGGPTTSNALVKRVDSEGATDYAGEIARRGHSDKRIIQTSFKDLIPLRQQANAGELDLEKPNAELVEQTRERTAAALQALVAGQTAAQRPKNVQGRKKDEPTFVRYTASDQMGSSGGKTRILKIQQRQIDPMAPPLFKHKRIPGRAPSPPPPVLHSPPRKLTAEDQEMWRIPPSISNWKNPKGYTVPLDKRLASDGRSLTDVTINDKFAQFSEALFTADRHAREEVKQRALLQQKLAEKEKLQREDHLRALAQKAREERTNRTRRSRSYSSSGESDEEDAIRQREEARRERRQDHQREMRQSRMGTERKLQMMAREQNRDISEKVALGLAKPTQSGESMYDSRLFNQSSGFDSGFNEDNHYDKPLFAAQDAISSIYRPNVQQDDGDDGGETYNNLTKNSKFEVLGRAKEGFKGAEFAEEREGPVQFEKDTDDPFNINQMIDEVKSAKQGEKRYGIQEPEGREKKRARVDDDSD
;
A
#
# COMPACT_ATOMS: atom_id res chain seq x y z
N MET A 1 30.82 31.16 -82.68
CA MET A 1 29.86 30.32 -81.94
C MET A 1 30.17 30.40 -80.46
N SER A 2 29.12 30.35 -79.65
CA SER A 2 29.06 30.27 -78.18
C SER A 2 29.09 31.57 -77.38
N SER A 3 27.86 32.03 -77.15
CA SER A 3 27.34 32.93 -76.12
C SER A 3 27.44 32.32 -74.72
N MET A 4 28.06 33.03 -73.77
CA MET A 4 27.81 32.84 -72.34
C MET A 4 26.93 33.98 -71.83
N THR A 5 25.62 33.81 -71.97
CA THR A 5 24.62 34.64 -71.30
C THR A 5 24.53 34.25 -69.82
N SER A 6 24.72 35.23 -68.95
CA SER A 6 24.74 35.12 -67.50
C SER A 6 23.43 34.58 -66.91
N LEU A 7 23.55 33.55 -66.05
CA LEU A 7 22.46 32.88 -65.31
C LEU A 7 21.60 33.82 -64.42
N SER A 8 22.02 35.06 -64.20
CA SER A 8 21.34 36.04 -63.37
C SER A 8 19.99 36.53 -63.93
N LYS A 9 19.70 36.27 -65.21
CA LYS A 9 18.44 36.68 -65.86
C LYS A 9 17.35 35.60 -65.85
N ALA A 10 17.68 34.38 -65.39
CA ALA A 10 16.79 33.22 -65.37
C ALA A 10 16.11 32.98 -64.00
N LEU A 11 16.39 33.80 -62.99
CA LEU A 11 15.72 33.69 -61.69
C LEU A 11 14.58 34.70 -61.57
N PRO A 12 13.39 34.29 -61.08
CA PRO A 12 12.28 35.20 -60.82
C PRO A 12 12.65 36.20 -59.72
N LYS A 13 12.19 37.45 -59.85
CA LYS A 13 12.45 38.51 -58.87
C LYS A 13 11.95 38.07 -57.47
N PRO A 14 12.74 38.31 -56.40
CA PRO A 14 12.33 37.93 -55.05
C PRO A 14 11.03 38.64 -54.67
N LYS A 15 10.09 37.89 -54.07
CA LYS A 15 8.75 38.37 -53.69
C LYS A 15 8.72 39.28 -52.45
N TYR A 16 9.88 39.62 -51.91
CA TYR A 16 10.00 40.49 -50.74
C TYR A 16 11.12 41.51 -50.97
N THR A 17 10.74 42.72 -51.30
CA THR A 17 11.59 43.90 -51.33
C THR A 17 11.17 44.71 -50.11
N GLY A 18 11.88 44.55 -48.99
CA GLY A 18 11.55 45.15 -47.68
C GLY A 18 11.68 46.68 -47.64
N GLU A 19 11.11 47.38 -48.61
CA GLU A 19 11.18 48.84 -48.78
C GLU A 19 10.13 49.57 -47.92
N ASP A 20 9.14 48.86 -47.36
CA ASP A 20 8.01 49.46 -46.61
C ASP A 20 7.94 49.10 -45.10
N GLU A 21 8.97 48.48 -44.49
CA GLU A 21 8.99 48.31 -43.02
C GLU A 21 9.47 49.59 -42.31
N GLN A 22 8.53 50.43 -41.86
CA GLN A 22 8.80 51.52 -40.93
C GLN A 22 9.19 50.97 -39.54
N ILE A 23 10.49 50.95 -39.26
CA ILE A 23 11.04 50.63 -37.95
C ILE A 23 10.75 51.81 -37.00
N LYS A 24 10.05 51.54 -35.88
CA LYS A 24 9.79 52.52 -34.82
C LYS A 24 11.10 53.03 -34.22
N SER A 25 11.27 54.35 -34.21
CA SER A 25 12.44 55.08 -33.73
C SER A 25 12.61 54.94 -32.21
N GLY A 26 13.63 54.19 -31.78
CA GLY A 26 14.17 54.21 -30.42
C GLY A 26 15.66 54.48 -30.47
N ASN A 27 16.05 55.69 -30.06
CA ASN A 27 17.40 56.23 -29.83
C ASN A 27 18.59 55.37 -30.31
N ALA A 28 18.95 55.53 -31.58
CA ALA A 28 20.28 55.19 -32.09
C ALA A 28 20.99 56.49 -32.47
N GLN A 29 22.14 56.76 -31.85
CA GLN A 29 23.01 57.85 -32.24
C GLN A 29 23.51 57.62 -33.67
N ILE A 30 23.30 58.64 -34.50
CA ILE A 30 23.76 58.71 -35.88
C ILE A 30 25.28 58.86 -35.82
N PHE A 31 26.02 57.79 -36.14
CA PHE A 31 27.40 57.92 -36.56
C PHE A 31 27.39 58.28 -38.05
N ASP A 32 28.02 59.41 -38.36
CA ASP A 32 28.23 59.89 -39.72
C ASP A 32 28.77 58.79 -40.62
N ARG A 33 28.13 58.63 -41.79
CA ARG A 33 28.70 57.89 -42.92
C ARG A 33 29.87 58.69 -43.45
N GLU A 34 31.03 58.48 -42.85
CA GLU A 34 32.29 58.87 -43.47
C GLU A 34 32.43 58.15 -44.80
N LYS A 35 32.73 58.93 -45.84
CA LYS A 35 33.10 58.44 -47.16
C LYS A 35 34.24 57.44 -46.99
N HIS A 36 34.03 56.17 -47.32
CA HIS A 36 35.13 55.24 -47.50
C HIS A 36 35.97 55.71 -48.69
N GLN A 37 36.96 56.55 -48.40
CA GLN A 37 38.15 56.62 -49.21
C GLN A 37 38.75 55.22 -49.20
N ILE A 38 38.86 54.60 -50.37
CA ILE A 38 39.71 53.42 -50.56
C ILE A 38 41.13 53.93 -50.34
N ALA A 39 41.58 53.90 -49.08
CA ALA A 39 42.96 54.18 -48.74
C ALA A 39 43.80 53.13 -49.47
N ARG A 40 44.68 53.59 -50.36
CA ARG A 40 45.70 52.74 -50.97
C ARG A 40 46.44 52.06 -49.83
N GLN A 41 46.27 50.74 -49.70
CA GLN A 41 46.93 49.94 -48.70
C GLN A 41 48.45 50.05 -48.94
N SER A 42 49.17 50.75 -48.06
CA SER A 42 50.64 50.76 -48.11
C SER A 42 51.12 49.47 -47.45
N GLY A 43 51.33 48.43 -48.26
CA GLY A 43 52.14 47.29 -47.83
C GLY A 43 53.57 47.72 -47.47
N PRO A 44 54.35 46.84 -46.83
CA PRO A 44 55.76 47.11 -46.58
C PRO A 44 56.49 47.48 -47.88
N PRO A 45 57.48 48.38 -47.84
CA PRO A 45 58.25 48.71 -49.03
C PRO A 45 58.93 47.45 -49.60
N PRO A 46 59.03 47.33 -50.94
CA PRO A 46 59.62 46.15 -51.57
C PRO A 46 61.09 45.99 -51.15
N TYR A 47 61.40 44.80 -50.62
CA TYR A 47 62.77 44.39 -50.30
C TYR A 47 63.63 44.47 -51.58
N PRO A 48 64.84 45.06 -51.60
CA PRO A 48 65.76 45.34 -50.50
C PRO A 48 66.04 46.85 -50.21
N ARG A 49 65.10 47.79 -50.45
CA ARG A 49 65.36 49.24 -50.25
C ARG A 49 64.81 49.81 -48.93
N ASP A 50 65.68 50.59 -48.26
CA ASP A 50 65.45 51.63 -47.25
C ASP A 50 64.40 51.38 -46.15
N LEU A 51 64.52 50.25 -45.45
CA LEU A 51 63.71 49.97 -44.26
C LEU A 51 64.12 50.80 -43.04
N LYS A 52 65.30 51.44 -43.03
CA LYS A 52 65.82 52.23 -41.88
C LYS A 52 64.96 53.43 -41.46
N SER A 53 64.22 54.05 -42.39
CA SER A 53 63.33 55.19 -42.11
C SER A 53 61.86 54.78 -41.97
N TRP A 54 61.53 53.52 -42.28
CA TRP A 54 60.18 53.00 -42.24
C TRP A 54 59.87 52.41 -40.86
N ARG A 55 58.72 52.78 -40.30
CA ARG A 55 58.25 52.32 -38.98
C ARG A 55 56.85 51.73 -39.12
N PRO A 56 56.66 50.40 -39.04
CA PRO A 56 55.34 49.80 -38.90
C PRO A 56 54.60 50.39 -37.69
N LYS A 57 53.34 50.80 -37.92
CA LYS A 57 52.41 51.13 -36.83
C LYS A 57 52.06 49.83 -36.07
N PRO A 58 51.70 49.91 -34.78
CA PRO A 58 51.38 48.74 -33.95
C PRO A 58 50.12 47.95 -34.38
N SER A 59 49.43 48.38 -35.44
CA SER A 59 48.37 47.60 -36.08
C SER A 59 48.96 46.62 -37.09
N ASP A 60 48.36 45.42 -37.16
CA ASP A 60 48.80 44.29 -37.98
C ASP A 60 48.95 44.59 -39.48
N ILE A 61 48.37 45.71 -39.94
CA ILE A 61 48.27 46.16 -41.33
C ILE A 61 49.64 46.38 -42.02
N ASN A 62 50.70 46.74 -41.28
CA ASN A 62 52.01 47.04 -41.90
C ASN A 62 52.92 45.80 -42.09
N HIS A 63 52.57 44.65 -41.51
CA HIS A 63 53.40 43.45 -41.56
C HIS A 63 52.96 42.45 -42.65
N GLY A 64 51.99 42.80 -43.50
CA GLY A 64 51.46 41.91 -44.54
C GLY A 64 50.93 40.60 -43.96
N ASP A 65 51.57 39.49 -44.32
CA ASP A 65 51.22 38.12 -43.87
C ASP A 65 51.78 37.75 -42.48
N GLY A 66 52.35 38.72 -41.75
CA GLY A 66 52.85 38.54 -40.40
C GLY A 66 54.31 38.09 -40.36
N GLY A 67 55.19 39.03 -40.00
CA GLY A 67 56.61 38.78 -39.80
C GLY A 67 57.28 40.05 -39.29
N ALA A 68 58.20 39.91 -38.33
CA ALA A 68 58.97 41.04 -37.83
C ALA A 68 60.18 41.27 -38.75
N PHE A 69 60.48 42.53 -39.07
CA PHE A 69 61.63 42.91 -39.87
C PHE A 69 62.87 42.95 -38.96
N PRO A 70 63.83 42.01 -39.09
CA PRO A 70 64.98 41.93 -38.19
C PRO A 70 65.94 43.11 -38.34
N GLU A 71 65.86 43.85 -39.45
CA GLU A 71 66.69 45.04 -39.71
C GLU A 71 66.22 46.31 -39.01
N LEU A 72 65.00 46.31 -38.47
CA LEU A 72 64.46 47.43 -37.70
C LEU A 72 64.88 47.26 -36.23
N GLY A 73 65.71 48.17 -35.72
CA GLY A 73 66.26 48.13 -34.35
C GLY A 73 65.26 48.42 -33.22
N PHE A 74 63.98 48.09 -33.37
CA PHE A 74 62.94 48.24 -32.35
C PHE A 74 62.03 47.01 -32.25
N ALA A 75 61.43 46.81 -31.07
CA ALA A 75 60.56 45.66 -30.80
C ALA A 75 59.25 45.74 -31.60
N GLN A 76 59.01 44.75 -32.44
CA GLN A 76 57.83 44.61 -33.29
C GLN A 76 56.95 43.45 -32.81
N TYR A 77 55.63 43.56 -33.00
CA TYR A 77 54.65 42.56 -32.59
C TYR A 77 53.62 42.31 -33.71
N PRO A 78 53.99 41.55 -34.76
CA PRO A 78 53.20 41.40 -35.99
C PRO A 78 51.84 40.68 -35.84
N GLY A 79 51.56 40.06 -34.69
CA GLY A 79 50.34 39.30 -34.43
C GLY A 79 49.56 39.83 -33.23
N GLY A 80 49.17 41.11 -33.23
CA GLY A 80 48.26 41.67 -32.22
C GLY A 80 48.86 41.80 -30.81
N GLY A 81 50.15 42.12 -30.67
CA GLY A 81 50.76 42.39 -29.37
C GLY A 81 51.22 41.14 -28.58
N MET A 82 51.32 39.98 -29.23
CA MET A 82 51.85 38.74 -28.66
C MET A 82 53.22 38.95 -28.00
N GLY A 83 53.35 38.72 -26.68
CA GLY A 83 54.62 38.89 -25.95
C GLY A 83 54.93 40.32 -25.47
N ARG A 84 53.99 41.28 -25.59
CA ARG A 84 54.13 42.60 -24.95
C ARG A 84 54.17 42.49 -23.42
N LYS A 85 55.18 43.12 -22.81
CA LYS A 85 55.22 43.32 -21.35
C LYS A 85 54.13 44.33 -20.95
N GLY A 86 53.24 43.93 -20.03
CA GLY A 86 52.13 44.75 -19.54
C GLY A 86 50.72 44.19 -19.81
N GLY A 87 50.59 43.12 -20.62
CA GLY A 87 49.35 42.34 -20.71
C GLY A 87 49.18 41.37 -19.53
N PRO A 88 47.96 40.84 -19.30
CA PRO A 88 47.75 39.80 -18.30
C PRO A 88 48.63 38.58 -18.63
N THR A 89 49.60 38.29 -17.76
CA THR A 89 50.59 37.22 -17.96
C THR A 89 50.02 35.84 -17.67
N THR A 90 48.92 35.78 -16.90
CA THR A 90 48.21 34.56 -16.56
C THR A 90 46.83 34.59 -17.18
N SER A 91 46.48 33.52 -17.90
CA SER A 91 45.13 33.31 -18.40
C SER A 91 44.72 31.88 -18.10
N ASN A 92 43.47 31.68 -17.66
CA ASN A 92 42.91 30.36 -17.38
C ASN A 92 42.34 29.68 -18.64
N ALA A 93 42.50 30.32 -19.81
CA ALA A 93 42.02 29.78 -21.07
C ALA A 93 42.93 28.65 -21.55
N LEU A 94 42.32 27.54 -21.99
CA LEU A 94 43.05 26.50 -22.71
C LEU A 94 43.53 27.05 -24.06
N VAL A 95 44.74 26.67 -24.45
CA VAL A 95 45.30 27.03 -25.76
C VAL A 95 44.45 26.38 -26.84
N LYS A 96 43.91 27.18 -27.76
CA LYS A 96 43.18 26.66 -28.93
C LYS A 96 44.18 25.98 -29.87
N ARG A 97 44.16 24.66 -29.95
CA ARG A 97 44.95 23.97 -30.99
C ARG A 97 44.14 23.80 -32.26
N VAL A 98 44.87 23.74 -33.35
CA VAL A 98 44.35 23.55 -34.69
C VAL A 98 44.97 22.26 -35.22
N ASP A 99 44.19 21.47 -35.94
CA ASP A 99 44.71 20.30 -36.65
C ASP A 99 45.54 20.72 -37.88
N SER A 100 46.12 19.74 -38.57
CA SER A 100 46.92 19.97 -39.78
C SER A 100 46.12 20.57 -40.94
N GLU A 101 44.78 20.46 -40.91
CA GLU A 101 43.87 20.97 -41.94
C GLU A 101 43.39 22.40 -41.64
N GLY A 102 43.71 22.95 -40.46
CA GLY A 102 43.30 24.29 -40.06
C GLY A 102 41.98 24.33 -39.27
N ALA A 103 41.37 23.19 -38.97
CA ALA A 103 40.16 23.11 -38.15
C ALA A 103 40.51 23.09 -36.65
N THR A 104 39.71 23.79 -35.86
CA THR A 104 39.88 23.89 -34.40
C THR A 104 39.07 22.78 -33.72
N ASP A 105 39.73 21.82 -33.08
CA ASP A 105 39.07 20.71 -32.38
C ASP A 105 38.72 21.08 -30.93
N TYR A 106 37.79 22.02 -30.76
CA TYR A 106 37.35 22.46 -29.43
C TYR A 106 36.77 21.29 -28.59
N ALA A 107 36.01 20.41 -29.23
CA ALA A 107 35.33 19.31 -28.55
C ALA A 107 36.34 18.26 -28.05
N GLY A 108 37.32 17.89 -28.88
CA GLY A 108 38.40 16.98 -28.51
C GLY A 108 39.24 17.48 -27.35
N GLU A 109 39.65 18.75 -27.38
CA GLU A 109 40.49 19.32 -26.32
C GLU A 109 39.77 19.43 -24.98
N ILE A 110 38.51 19.86 -25.00
CA ILE A 110 37.69 19.98 -23.78
C ILE A 110 37.40 18.60 -23.21
N ALA A 111 37.02 17.62 -24.05
CA ALA A 111 36.72 16.27 -23.59
C ALA A 111 37.95 15.51 -23.09
N ARG A 112 39.14 15.81 -23.61
CA ARG A 112 40.41 15.22 -23.14
C ARG A 112 40.90 15.78 -21.80
N ARG A 113 40.28 16.84 -21.27
CA ARG A 113 40.69 17.43 -20.01
C ARG A 113 40.66 16.39 -18.87
N GLY A 114 41.81 16.16 -18.23
CA GLY A 114 41.95 15.16 -17.17
C GLY A 114 42.30 13.75 -17.65
N HIS A 115 42.44 13.56 -18.97
CA HIS A 115 42.95 12.34 -19.57
C HIS A 115 44.38 12.54 -20.10
N SER A 116 45.10 11.42 -20.27
CA SER A 116 46.38 11.43 -20.97
C SER A 116 46.18 11.61 -22.48
N ASP A 117 47.16 12.18 -23.18
CA ASP A 117 47.13 12.35 -24.64
C ASP A 117 46.93 11.04 -25.42
N LYS A 118 47.31 9.89 -24.83
CA LYS A 118 47.14 8.55 -25.41
C LYS A 118 45.71 8.01 -25.31
N ARG A 119 44.82 8.64 -24.54
CA ARG A 119 43.44 8.19 -24.38
C ARG A 119 42.64 8.65 -25.58
N ILE A 120 42.12 7.68 -26.33
CA ILE A 120 41.23 7.94 -27.46
C ILE A 120 39.85 8.31 -26.90
N ILE A 121 39.32 9.45 -27.36
CA ILE A 121 37.97 9.94 -27.02
C ILE A 121 37.31 10.32 -28.35
N GLN A 122 36.10 9.81 -28.55
CA GLN A 122 35.30 10.10 -29.73
C GLN A 122 34.46 11.35 -29.44
N THR A 123 34.66 12.40 -30.23
CA THR A 123 33.98 13.71 -30.06
C THR A 123 33.41 14.23 -31.36
N SER A 124 33.87 13.70 -32.49
CA SER A 124 33.60 14.26 -33.80
C SER A 124 32.36 13.62 -34.43
N PHE A 125 31.72 14.35 -35.36
CA PHE A 125 30.64 13.77 -36.17
C PHE A 125 31.13 12.60 -37.04
N LYS A 126 32.41 12.58 -37.42
CA LYS A 126 33.01 11.46 -38.15
C LYS A 126 32.91 10.16 -37.35
N ASP A 127 32.98 10.24 -36.03
CA ASP A 127 32.87 9.07 -35.12
C ASP A 127 31.46 8.46 -35.07
N LEU A 128 30.41 9.21 -35.45
CA LEU A 128 29.03 8.72 -35.55
C LEU A 128 28.78 7.91 -36.82
N ILE A 129 29.58 8.12 -37.86
CA ILE A 129 29.40 7.47 -39.16
C ILE A 129 30.01 6.07 -39.07
N PRO A 130 29.25 5.00 -39.41
CA PRO A 130 29.78 3.64 -39.42
C PRO A 130 31.07 3.55 -40.24
N LEU A 131 32.11 2.92 -39.69
CA LEU A 131 33.45 2.85 -40.29
C LEU A 131 33.41 2.43 -41.77
N ARG A 132 32.60 1.43 -42.13
CA ARG A 132 32.47 0.95 -43.53
C ARG A 132 31.91 1.98 -44.51
N GLN A 133 31.18 2.98 -44.02
CA GLN A 133 30.54 4.02 -44.82
C GLN A 133 31.35 5.33 -44.85
N GLN A 134 32.45 5.40 -44.10
CA GLN A 134 33.29 6.59 -44.11
C GLN A 134 34.01 6.71 -45.46
N ALA A 135 34.12 7.94 -45.99
CA ALA A 135 34.81 8.18 -47.27
C ALA A 135 36.29 7.75 -47.24
N ASN A 136 36.89 7.72 -46.05
CA ASN A 136 38.30 7.37 -45.83
C ASN A 136 38.47 5.90 -45.40
N ALA A 137 37.40 5.09 -45.40
CA ALA A 137 37.39 3.79 -44.74
C ALA A 137 38.34 2.76 -45.34
N GLY A 138 38.74 2.93 -46.60
CA GLY A 138 39.63 2.00 -47.31
C GLY A 138 39.20 0.54 -47.14
N GLU A 139 40.17 -0.36 -47.17
CA GLU A 139 40.00 -1.74 -46.71
C GLU A 139 40.24 -1.78 -45.19
N LEU A 140 39.19 -2.04 -44.42
CA LEU A 140 39.26 -2.11 -42.97
C LEU A 140 39.89 -3.44 -42.55
N ASP A 141 41.10 -3.39 -42.01
CA ASP A 141 41.72 -4.52 -41.34
C ASP A 141 41.00 -4.80 -40.01
N LEU A 142 40.25 -5.91 -40.00
CA LEU A 142 39.53 -6.43 -38.83
C LEU A 142 40.11 -7.76 -38.37
N GLU A 143 41.33 -8.08 -38.81
CA GLU A 143 42.00 -9.31 -38.41
C GLU A 143 42.29 -9.31 -36.91
N LYS A 144 42.26 -10.51 -36.33
CA LYS A 144 42.66 -10.67 -34.93
C LYS A 144 44.17 -10.50 -34.85
N PRO A 145 44.70 -9.96 -33.74
CA PRO A 145 46.14 -9.91 -33.53
C PRO A 145 46.78 -11.29 -33.68
N ASN A 146 48.02 -11.31 -34.17
CA ASN A 146 48.78 -12.55 -34.36
C ASN A 146 48.87 -13.37 -33.05
N ALA A 147 48.90 -14.70 -33.17
CA ALA A 147 48.95 -15.62 -32.04
C ALA A 147 50.12 -15.32 -31.07
N GLU A 148 51.29 -14.97 -31.61
CA GLU A 148 52.46 -14.60 -30.80
C GLU A 148 52.22 -13.35 -29.94
N LEU A 149 51.59 -12.31 -30.51
CA LEU A 149 51.24 -11.09 -29.75
C LEU A 149 50.19 -11.39 -28.68
N VAL A 150 49.25 -12.30 -28.95
CA VAL A 150 48.26 -12.76 -27.97
C VAL A 150 48.96 -13.50 -26.82
N GLU A 151 49.94 -14.35 -27.10
CA GLU A 151 50.71 -15.04 -26.06
C GLU A 151 51.55 -14.07 -25.22
N GLN A 152 52.27 -13.15 -25.86
CA GLN A 152 53.06 -12.13 -25.16
C GLN A 152 52.19 -11.23 -24.27
N THR A 153 51.03 -10.79 -24.78
CA THR A 153 50.08 -9.97 -23.99
C THR A 153 49.45 -10.78 -22.87
N ARG A 154 49.13 -12.06 -23.10
CA ARG A 154 48.64 -12.98 -22.07
C ARG A 154 49.66 -13.14 -20.95
N GLU A 155 50.93 -13.38 -21.27
CA GLU A 155 51.99 -13.56 -20.27
C GLU A 155 52.24 -12.28 -19.47
N ARG A 156 52.32 -11.13 -20.15
CA ARG A 156 52.47 -9.83 -19.50
C ARG A 156 51.31 -9.53 -18.56
N THR A 157 50.08 -9.76 -19.01
CA THR A 157 48.87 -9.54 -18.20
C THR A 157 48.80 -10.53 -17.04
N ALA A 158 49.11 -11.80 -17.27
CA ALA A 158 49.12 -12.84 -16.25
C ALA A 158 50.14 -12.53 -15.14
N ALA A 159 51.36 -12.11 -15.51
CA ALA A 159 52.38 -11.70 -14.54
C ALA A 159 51.94 -10.49 -13.70
N ALA A 160 51.31 -9.50 -14.33
CA ALA A 160 50.77 -8.32 -13.63
C ALA A 160 49.64 -8.70 -12.65
N LEU A 161 48.72 -9.56 -13.06
CA LEU A 161 47.64 -10.05 -12.21
C LEU A 161 48.16 -10.93 -11.07
N GLN A 162 49.14 -11.80 -11.34
CA GLN A 162 49.80 -12.61 -10.32
C GLN A 162 50.46 -11.73 -9.26
N ALA A 163 51.10 -10.61 -9.64
CA ALA A 163 51.68 -9.67 -8.67
C ALA A 163 50.61 -9.03 -7.75
N LEU A 164 49.45 -8.66 -8.30
CA LEU A 164 48.33 -8.12 -7.50
C LEU A 164 47.74 -9.18 -6.56
N VAL A 165 47.53 -10.39 -7.05
CA VAL A 165 47.01 -11.52 -6.26
C VAL A 165 48.02 -11.95 -5.18
N ALA A 166 49.31 -11.96 -5.47
CA ALA A 166 50.36 -12.24 -4.50
C ALA A 166 50.34 -11.22 -3.34
N GLY A 167 50.13 -9.93 -3.65
CA GLY A 167 49.96 -8.89 -2.62
C GLY A 167 48.73 -9.11 -1.74
N GLN A 168 47.58 -9.46 -2.34
CA GLN A 168 46.35 -9.72 -1.59
C GLN A 168 46.41 -11.00 -0.76
N THR A 169 46.95 -12.08 -1.32
CA THR A 169 47.11 -13.37 -0.62
C THR A 169 48.11 -13.27 0.53
N ALA A 170 49.17 -12.48 0.39
CA ALA A 170 50.09 -12.18 1.49
C ALA A 170 49.39 -11.44 2.65
N ALA A 171 48.52 -10.48 2.35
CA ALA A 171 47.75 -9.77 3.37
C ALA A 171 46.72 -10.67 4.10
N GLN A 172 46.16 -11.67 3.40
CA GLN A 172 45.22 -12.64 4.00
C GLN A 172 45.88 -13.70 4.87
N ARG A 173 47.20 -13.91 4.77
CA ARG A 173 47.94 -14.93 5.54
C ARG A 173 48.90 -14.29 6.57
N PRO A 174 48.41 -13.51 7.56
CA PRO A 174 49.26 -12.80 8.52
C PRO A 174 49.99 -13.74 9.51
N LYS A 175 49.51 -14.97 9.68
CA LYS A 175 50.04 -15.95 10.64
C LYS A 175 51.27 -16.72 10.14
N ASN A 176 51.60 -16.63 8.84
CA ASN A 176 52.89 -17.13 8.37
C ASN A 176 53.94 -16.10 8.75
N VAL A 177 54.53 -16.26 9.93
CA VAL A 177 55.72 -15.51 10.35
C VAL A 177 56.81 -15.78 9.33
N GLN A 178 56.91 -14.90 8.33
CA GLN A 178 58.06 -14.87 7.44
C GLN A 178 59.24 -14.52 8.36
N GLY A 179 60.07 -15.53 8.69
CA GLY A 179 61.34 -15.30 9.37
C GLY A 179 62.15 -14.22 8.64
N ARG A 180 63.10 -13.58 9.35
CA ARG A 180 63.90 -12.45 8.85
C ARG A 180 64.29 -12.62 7.37
N LYS A 181 63.60 -11.94 6.47
CA LYS A 181 64.10 -11.76 5.10
C LYS A 181 65.22 -10.74 5.21
N LYS A 182 66.46 -11.19 5.03
CA LYS A 182 67.62 -10.30 4.92
C LYS A 182 67.57 -9.69 3.53
N ASP A 183 66.70 -8.71 3.34
CA ASP A 183 66.66 -7.98 2.08
C ASP A 183 67.98 -7.21 1.94
N GLU A 184 68.68 -7.46 0.84
CA GLU A 184 69.95 -6.79 0.53
C GLU A 184 69.70 -5.29 0.34
N PRO A 185 70.60 -4.42 0.84
CA PRO A 185 70.40 -2.98 0.74
C PRO A 185 70.52 -2.48 -0.71
N THR A 186 69.52 -1.74 -1.18
CA THR A 186 69.53 -1.14 -2.52
C THR A 186 70.24 0.21 -2.51
N PHE A 187 71.21 0.40 -3.40
CA PHE A 187 71.92 1.68 -3.55
C PHE A 187 71.33 2.48 -4.73
N VAL A 188 70.75 3.64 -4.45
CA VAL A 188 70.14 4.53 -5.46
C VAL A 188 70.98 5.79 -5.60
N ARG A 189 71.37 6.14 -6.82
CA ARG A 189 72.02 7.42 -7.13
C ARG A 189 70.97 8.50 -7.35
N TYR A 190 70.96 9.50 -6.50
CA TYR A 190 70.04 10.64 -6.55
C TYR A 190 70.76 11.92 -7.00
N THR A 191 70.27 12.52 -8.08
CA THR A 191 70.66 13.85 -8.56
C THR A 191 69.65 14.87 -8.04
N ALA A 192 70.06 15.73 -7.11
CA ALA A 192 69.20 16.82 -6.64
C ALA A 192 68.95 17.84 -7.76
N SER A 193 67.70 18.27 -7.93
CA SER A 193 67.29 19.26 -8.93
C SER A 193 67.63 20.70 -8.54
N ASP A 194 67.89 20.95 -7.26
CA ASP A 194 68.14 22.29 -6.73
C ASP A 194 69.65 22.49 -6.52
N GLN A 195 70.27 23.29 -7.39
CA GLN A 195 71.71 23.59 -7.34
C GLN A 195 72.06 24.75 -6.38
N MET A 196 71.06 25.44 -5.83
CA MET A 196 71.29 26.59 -4.95
C MET A 196 71.39 26.11 -3.49
N GLY A 197 72.60 26.04 -2.93
CA GLY A 197 72.83 25.93 -1.48
C GLY A 197 73.37 24.61 -0.92
N SER A 198 73.70 23.61 -1.75
CA SER A 198 74.47 22.44 -1.31
C SER A 198 75.91 22.53 -1.83
N SER A 199 76.90 22.56 -0.93
CA SER A 199 78.34 22.69 -1.20
C SER A 199 79.00 21.50 -1.92
N GLY A 200 78.21 20.59 -2.49
CA GLY A 200 78.72 19.44 -3.23
C GLY A 200 77.84 19.18 -4.44
N GLY A 201 78.30 19.60 -5.62
CA GLY A 201 77.72 19.26 -6.93
C GLY A 201 77.83 17.77 -7.29
N LYS A 202 77.64 16.86 -6.34
CA LYS A 202 77.80 15.41 -6.53
C LYS A 202 76.49 14.73 -6.15
N THR A 203 75.98 13.99 -7.12
CA THR A 203 74.96 12.96 -6.95
C THR A 203 75.11 12.25 -5.61
N ARG A 204 74.04 12.16 -4.81
CA ARG A 204 74.04 11.47 -3.51
C ARG A 204 73.76 9.99 -3.75
N ILE A 205 74.48 9.09 -3.09
CA ILE A 205 74.17 7.65 -3.12
C ILE A 205 73.41 7.33 -1.84
N LEU A 206 72.16 6.90 -1.98
CA LEU A 206 71.27 6.55 -0.89
C LEU A 206 71.25 5.03 -0.74
N LYS A 207 71.54 4.55 0.47
CA LYS A 207 71.34 3.15 0.85
C LYS A 207 69.93 3.00 1.41
N ILE A 208 69.06 2.30 0.70
CA ILE A 208 67.67 2.02 1.11
C ILE A 208 67.61 0.60 1.65
N GLN A 209 67.15 0.44 2.89
CA GLN A 209 66.98 -0.86 3.53
C GLN A 209 65.61 -0.89 4.23
N GLN A 210 64.87 -1.99 4.04
CA GLN A 210 63.58 -2.18 4.69
C GLN A 210 63.78 -2.40 6.20
N ARG A 211 63.08 -1.61 7.03
CA ARG A 211 63.10 -1.75 8.48
C ARG A 211 62.38 -3.05 8.87
N GLN A 212 62.99 -3.84 9.77
CA GLN A 212 62.36 -5.02 10.32
C GLN A 212 61.11 -4.64 11.15
N ILE A 213 59.97 -5.25 10.83
CA ILE A 213 58.68 -5.04 11.50
C ILE A 213 58.49 -6.12 12.56
N ASP A 214 57.96 -5.75 13.72
CA ASP A 214 57.60 -6.69 14.80
C ASP A 214 56.36 -7.50 14.41
N PRO A 215 56.41 -8.85 14.39
CA PRO A 215 55.27 -9.69 14.06
C PRO A 215 54.12 -9.64 15.08
N MET A 216 54.36 -9.16 16.30
CA MET A 216 53.33 -9.01 17.35
C MET A 216 52.79 -7.59 17.48
N ALA A 217 53.33 -6.63 16.71
CA ALA A 217 52.85 -5.27 16.75
C ALA A 217 51.43 -5.17 16.14
N PRO A 218 50.48 -4.51 16.81
CA PRO A 218 49.15 -4.27 16.25
C PRO A 218 49.23 -3.25 15.09
N PRO A 219 48.17 -3.16 14.25
CA PRO A 219 48.08 -2.15 13.20
C PRO A 219 48.23 -0.72 13.76
N LEU A 220 49.19 0.04 13.22
CA LEU A 220 49.55 1.39 13.71
C LEU A 220 48.47 2.46 13.46
N PHE A 221 47.63 2.31 12.42
CA PHE A 221 46.73 3.36 11.96
C PHE A 221 45.30 2.86 11.79
N LYS A 222 44.32 3.72 12.11
CA LYS A 222 42.89 3.49 11.84
C LYS A 222 42.59 3.85 10.38
N HIS A 223 41.87 2.99 9.66
CA HIS A 223 41.44 3.28 8.29
C HIS A 223 40.26 4.27 8.27
N LYS A 224 40.45 5.46 7.68
CA LYS A 224 39.37 6.43 7.45
C LYS A 224 38.79 6.25 6.04
N ARG A 225 37.47 6.06 5.93
CA ARG A 225 36.78 6.05 4.63
C ARG A 225 36.59 7.48 4.14
N ILE A 226 37.18 7.77 2.99
CA ILE A 226 37.01 9.05 2.27
C ILE A 226 35.91 8.82 1.23
N PRO A 227 35.05 9.83 0.94
CA PRO A 227 34.13 9.74 -0.19
C PRO A 227 34.87 9.34 -1.47
N GLY A 228 34.19 8.61 -2.34
CA GLY A 228 34.76 8.19 -3.62
C GLY A 228 35.32 9.39 -4.38
N ARG A 229 36.46 9.20 -5.06
CA ARG A 229 37.00 10.21 -5.97
C ARG A 229 35.95 10.53 -7.03
N ALA A 230 35.92 11.77 -7.50
CA ALA A 230 35.12 12.12 -8.67
C ALA A 230 35.45 11.16 -9.82
N PRO A 231 34.45 10.70 -10.59
CA PRO A 231 34.69 9.84 -11.73
C PRO A 231 35.54 10.59 -12.78
N SER A 232 36.12 9.84 -13.72
CA SER A 232 36.67 10.44 -14.94
C SER A 232 35.60 11.31 -15.62
N PRO A 233 35.97 12.38 -16.35
CA PRO A 233 35.00 13.22 -17.02
C PRO A 233 34.06 12.37 -17.90
N PRO A 234 32.77 12.73 -17.98
CA PRO A 234 31.79 11.93 -18.71
C PRO A 234 32.18 11.86 -20.20
N PRO A 235 32.12 10.67 -20.82
CA PRO A 235 32.37 10.56 -22.25
C PRO A 235 31.31 11.32 -23.05
N PRO A 236 31.65 11.86 -24.23
CA PRO A 236 30.69 12.49 -25.12
C PRO A 236 29.59 11.51 -25.53
N VAL A 237 28.35 12.00 -25.52
CA VAL A 237 27.18 11.20 -25.90
C VAL A 237 26.90 11.40 -27.39
N LEU A 238 27.21 10.37 -28.18
CA LEU A 238 27.08 10.36 -29.63
C LEU A 238 25.74 9.74 -30.06
N HIS A 239 24.64 10.43 -29.80
CA HIS A 239 23.31 10.02 -30.27
C HIS A 239 23.00 10.59 -31.65
N SER A 240 22.10 9.93 -32.38
CA SER A 240 21.44 10.56 -33.52
C SER A 240 20.69 11.81 -33.08
N PRO A 241 20.47 12.80 -33.96
CA PRO A 241 19.65 13.97 -33.65
C PRO A 241 18.29 13.56 -33.06
N PRO A 242 17.78 14.30 -32.07
CA PRO A 242 16.53 13.94 -31.40
C PRO A 242 15.38 13.97 -32.40
N ARG A 243 14.63 12.87 -32.45
CA ARG A 243 13.36 12.83 -33.19
C ARG A 243 12.34 13.66 -32.41
N LYS A 244 11.62 14.54 -33.10
CA LYS A 244 10.54 15.31 -32.46
C LYS A 244 9.45 14.33 -32.03
N LEU A 245 9.12 14.33 -30.75
CA LEU A 245 8.01 13.54 -30.22
C LEU A 245 6.69 14.13 -30.73
N THR A 246 5.77 13.29 -31.20
CA THR A 246 4.43 13.74 -31.55
C THR A 246 3.58 13.87 -30.27
N ALA A 247 2.58 14.75 -30.28
CA ALA A 247 1.66 14.86 -29.13
C ALA A 247 0.91 13.54 -28.88
N GLU A 248 0.55 12.82 -29.94
CA GLU A 248 -0.09 11.51 -29.90
C GLU A 248 0.80 10.47 -29.18
N ASP A 249 2.09 10.41 -29.52
CA ASP A 249 3.03 9.53 -28.82
C ASP A 249 3.11 9.88 -27.33
N GLN A 250 3.15 11.17 -26.99
CA GLN A 250 3.22 11.59 -25.60
C GLN A 250 1.97 11.19 -24.80
N GLU A 251 0.79 11.27 -25.41
CA GLU A 251 -0.47 10.85 -24.78
C GLU A 251 -0.57 9.33 -24.63
N MET A 252 -0.20 8.56 -25.66
CA MET A 252 -0.16 7.09 -25.58
C MET A 252 0.77 6.59 -24.48
N TRP A 253 1.87 7.31 -24.24
CA TRP A 253 2.85 6.98 -23.19
C TRP A 253 2.56 7.66 -21.85
N ARG A 254 1.41 8.32 -21.69
CA ARG A 254 1.01 8.91 -20.40
C ARG A 254 0.51 7.81 -19.46
N ILE A 255 1.40 7.37 -18.58
CA ILE A 255 1.10 6.35 -17.56
C ILE A 255 0.12 6.94 -16.51
N PRO A 256 -1.07 6.35 -16.28
CA PRO A 256 -2.00 6.78 -15.24
C PRO A 256 -1.38 6.66 -13.83
N PRO A 257 -1.75 7.54 -12.88
CA PRO A 257 -1.26 7.44 -11.51
C PRO A 257 -1.75 6.15 -10.86
N SER A 258 -0.86 5.47 -10.13
CA SER A 258 -1.20 4.27 -9.38
C SER A 258 -1.97 4.64 -8.11
N ILE A 259 -3.29 4.42 -8.12
CA ILE A 259 -4.16 4.58 -6.96
C ILE A 259 -4.36 3.21 -6.34
N SER A 260 -3.80 3.00 -5.15
CA SER A 260 -3.90 1.71 -4.48
C SER A 260 -5.04 1.67 -3.46
N ASN A 261 -5.69 0.52 -3.31
CA ASN A 261 -6.71 0.29 -2.29
C ASN A 261 -6.13 0.07 -0.88
N TRP A 262 -4.81 -0.16 -0.76
CA TRP A 262 -4.17 -0.51 0.52
C TRP A 262 -3.27 0.59 1.09
N LYS A 263 -2.58 1.36 0.25
CA LYS A 263 -1.52 2.28 0.67
C LYS A 263 -1.79 3.69 0.17
N ASN A 264 -1.82 4.62 1.12
CA ASN A 264 -1.85 6.05 0.87
C ASN A 264 -0.83 6.74 1.78
N PRO A 265 0.48 6.61 1.51
CA PRO A 265 1.53 7.05 2.43
C PRO A 265 1.55 8.56 2.64
N LYS A 266 1.10 9.33 1.64
CA LYS A 266 1.01 10.79 1.70
C LYS A 266 -0.38 11.29 2.12
N GLY A 267 -1.33 10.39 2.41
CA GLY A 267 -2.67 10.76 2.87
C GLY A 267 -3.51 11.53 1.86
N TYR A 268 -3.31 11.37 0.55
CA TYR A 268 -4.08 12.09 -0.46
C TYR A 268 -5.58 11.77 -0.38
N THR A 269 -6.42 12.82 -0.42
CA THR A 269 -7.87 12.68 -0.52
C THR A 269 -8.25 12.31 -1.95
N VAL A 270 -8.25 11.01 -2.24
CA VAL A 270 -8.65 10.46 -3.54
C VAL A 270 -10.16 10.21 -3.54
N PRO A 271 -10.91 10.71 -4.54
CA PRO A 271 -12.35 10.50 -4.64
C PRO A 271 -12.69 9.01 -4.85
N LEU A 272 -13.91 8.62 -4.49
CA LEU A 272 -14.33 7.21 -4.48
C LEU A 272 -14.28 6.58 -5.87
N ASP A 273 -14.71 7.30 -6.91
CA ASP A 273 -14.65 6.84 -8.30
C ASP A 273 -13.25 6.38 -8.70
N LYS A 274 -12.20 7.13 -8.32
CA LYS A 274 -10.81 6.81 -8.66
C LYS A 274 -10.21 5.71 -7.78
N ARG A 275 -10.72 5.50 -6.57
CA ARG A 275 -10.33 4.35 -5.72
C ARG A 275 -10.96 3.06 -6.23
N LEU A 276 -12.25 3.09 -6.53
CA LEU A 276 -13.00 1.94 -7.01
C LEU A 276 -12.79 1.64 -8.50
N ALA A 277 -12.24 2.57 -9.28
CA ALA A 277 -11.98 2.38 -10.72
C ALA A 277 -11.12 1.16 -11.05
N SER A 278 -10.27 0.72 -10.11
CA SER A 278 -9.42 -0.46 -10.28
C SER A 278 -10.07 -1.76 -9.78
N ASP A 279 -11.23 -1.68 -9.13
CA ASP A 279 -11.94 -2.85 -8.64
C ASP A 279 -12.68 -3.52 -9.81
N GLY A 280 -12.00 -4.51 -10.42
CA GLY A 280 -12.51 -5.33 -11.52
C GLY A 280 -13.79 -6.12 -11.19
N ARG A 281 -14.31 -6.03 -9.96
CA ARG A 281 -15.64 -6.52 -9.59
C ARG A 281 -16.78 -5.87 -10.39
N SER A 282 -16.60 -4.62 -10.83
CA SER A 282 -17.56 -3.96 -11.73
C SER A 282 -17.49 -4.48 -13.17
N LEU A 283 -16.43 -5.21 -13.53
CA LEU A 283 -16.25 -5.83 -14.84
C LEU A 283 -16.73 -7.29 -14.86
N THR A 284 -17.03 -7.89 -13.70
CA THR A 284 -17.57 -9.25 -13.63
C THR A 284 -19.09 -9.22 -13.75
N ASP A 285 -19.61 -9.48 -14.95
CA ASP A 285 -21.02 -9.79 -15.13
C ASP A 285 -21.30 -11.20 -14.58
N VAL A 286 -21.85 -11.26 -13.36
CA VAL A 286 -22.22 -12.53 -12.72
C VAL A 286 -23.42 -13.11 -13.47
N THR A 287 -23.16 -14.01 -14.39
CA THR A 287 -24.17 -14.78 -15.13
C THR A 287 -24.38 -16.14 -14.46
N ILE A 288 -25.64 -16.57 -14.33
CA ILE A 288 -26.01 -17.87 -13.75
C ILE A 288 -26.27 -18.84 -14.91
N ASN A 289 -25.79 -20.08 -14.76
CA ASN A 289 -25.97 -21.14 -15.75
C ASN A 289 -27.39 -21.75 -15.67
N ASP A 290 -28.07 -21.95 -16.81
CA ASP A 290 -29.41 -22.55 -16.89
C ASP A 290 -29.51 -23.96 -16.32
N LYS A 291 -28.38 -24.68 -16.20
CA LYS A 291 -28.32 -25.98 -15.53
C LYS A 291 -28.77 -25.93 -14.08
N PHE A 292 -28.64 -24.79 -13.40
CA PHE A 292 -29.17 -24.63 -12.05
C PHE A 292 -30.71 -24.66 -12.03
N ALA A 293 -31.36 -24.09 -13.05
CA ALA A 293 -32.81 -24.18 -13.20
C ALA A 293 -33.24 -25.62 -13.51
N GLN A 294 -32.58 -26.28 -14.47
CA GLN A 294 -32.86 -27.69 -14.80
C GLN A 294 -32.65 -28.63 -13.60
N PHE A 295 -31.60 -28.40 -12.80
CA PHE A 295 -31.31 -29.20 -11.61
C PHE A 295 -32.36 -29.00 -10.52
N SER A 296 -32.77 -27.76 -10.26
CA SER A 296 -33.82 -27.48 -9.27
C SER A 296 -35.18 -28.06 -9.70
N GLU A 297 -35.52 -27.99 -10.98
CA GLU A 297 -36.73 -28.63 -11.53
C GLU A 297 -36.67 -30.16 -11.39
N ALA A 298 -35.52 -30.77 -11.68
CA ALA A 298 -35.30 -32.21 -11.48
C ALA A 298 -35.48 -32.62 -10.01
N LEU A 299 -35.01 -31.79 -9.06
CA LEU A 299 -35.22 -32.06 -7.63
C LEU A 299 -36.69 -31.93 -7.21
N PHE A 300 -37.40 -30.90 -7.70
CA PHE A 300 -38.83 -30.74 -7.39
C PHE A 300 -39.69 -31.86 -7.96
N THR A 301 -39.38 -32.33 -9.17
CA THR A 301 -40.07 -33.47 -9.78
C THR A 301 -39.78 -34.78 -9.05
N ALA A 302 -38.53 -35.01 -8.64
CA ALA A 302 -38.15 -36.15 -7.83
C ALA A 302 -38.83 -36.16 -6.45
N ASP A 303 -38.89 -35.01 -5.75
CA ASP A 303 -39.58 -34.90 -4.45
C ASP A 303 -41.08 -35.19 -4.59
N ARG A 304 -41.71 -34.67 -5.64
CA ARG A 304 -43.13 -34.96 -5.92
C ARG A 304 -43.37 -36.45 -6.14
N HIS A 305 -42.54 -37.11 -6.94
CA HIS A 305 -42.64 -38.55 -7.20
C HIS A 305 -42.44 -39.36 -5.91
N ALA A 306 -41.43 -39.03 -5.12
CA ALA A 306 -41.16 -39.69 -3.85
C ALA A 306 -42.33 -39.57 -2.86
N ARG A 307 -42.96 -38.40 -2.76
CA ARG A 307 -44.16 -38.20 -1.92
C ARG A 307 -45.35 -38.99 -2.41
N GLU A 308 -45.57 -39.04 -3.72
CA GLU A 308 -46.66 -39.81 -4.32
C GLU A 308 -46.47 -41.31 -4.08
N GLU A 309 -45.25 -41.83 -4.24
CA GLU A 309 -44.92 -43.22 -3.90
C GLU A 309 -45.14 -43.54 -2.42
N VAL A 310 -44.64 -42.68 -1.50
CA VAL A 310 -44.82 -42.87 -0.06
C VAL A 310 -46.31 -42.88 0.30
N LYS A 311 -47.10 -41.98 -0.29
CA LYS A 311 -48.55 -41.93 -0.09
C LYS A 311 -49.24 -43.19 -0.61
N GLN A 312 -48.85 -43.69 -1.78
CA GLN A 312 -49.40 -44.93 -2.33
C GLN A 312 -49.05 -46.14 -1.46
N ARG A 313 -47.80 -46.24 -0.98
CA ARG A 313 -47.37 -47.31 -0.07
C ARG A 313 -48.12 -47.25 1.26
N ALA A 314 -48.30 -46.07 1.83
CA ALA A 314 -49.08 -45.88 3.05
C ALA A 314 -50.56 -46.30 2.87
N LEU A 315 -51.19 -45.92 1.75
CA LEU A 315 -52.56 -46.35 1.44
C LEU A 315 -52.68 -47.86 1.22
N LEU A 316 -51.70 -48.49 0.58
CA LEU A 316 -51.67 -49.94 0.39
C LEU A 316 -51.50 -50.67 1.72
N GLN A 317 -50.56 -50.20 2.56
CA GLN A 317 -50.35 -50.74 3.90
C GLN A 317 -51.61 -50.61 4.76
N GLN A 318 -52.31 -49.48 4.69
CA GLN A 318 -53.58 -49.29 5.37
C GLN A 318 -54.64 -50.30 4.89
N LYS A 319 -54.79 -50.49 3.57
CA LYS A 319 -55.72 -51.49 3.01
C LYS A 319 -55.37 -52.93 3.41
N LEU A 320 -54.08 -53.28 3.46
CA LEU A 320 -53.64 -54.59 3.95
C LEU A 320 -53.97 -54.76 5.44
N ALA A 321 -53.72 -53.74 6.26
CA ALA A 321 -54.05 -53.75 7.68
C ALA A 321 -55.57 -53.86 7.92
N GLU A 322 -56.40 -53.18 7.12
CA GLU A 322 -57.86 -53.31 7.16
C GLU A 322 -58.32 -54.71 6.76
N LYS A 323 -57.75 -55.29 5.69
CA LYS A 323 -58.05 -56.66 5.26
C LYS A 323 -57.63 -57.69 6.31
N GLU A 324 -56.47 -57.52 6.93
CA GLU A 324 -56.00 -58.40 8.00
C GLU A 324 -56.89 -58.28 9.25
N LYS A 325 -57.33 -57.08 9.60
CA LYS A 325 -58.32 -56.86 10.67
C LYS A 325 -59.64 -57.56 10.37
N LEU A 326 -60.17 -57.42 9.16
CA LEU A 326 -61.40 -58.11 8.75
C LEU A 326 -61.25 -59.64 8.82
N GLN A 327 -60.12 -60.19 8.36
CA GLN A 327 -59.85 -61.62 8.47
C GLN A 327 -59.76 -62.09 9.93
N ARG A 328 -59.14 -61.30 10.81
CA ARG A 328 -59.12 -61.58 12.26
C ARG A 328 -60.52 -61.53 12.86
N GLU A 329 -61.34 -60.55 12.48
CA GLU A 329 -62.74 -60.44 12.93
C GLU A 329 -63.59 -61.62 12.47
N ASP A 330 -63.47 -62.04 11.21
CA ASP A 330 -64.19 -63.21 10.69
C ASP A 330 -63.68 -64.51 11.34
N HIS A 331 -62.39 -64.63 11.61
CA HIS A 331 -61.83 -65.77 12.35
C HIS A 331 -62.39 -65.83 13.78
N LEU A 332 -62.44 -64.71 14.49
CA LEU A 332 -63.05 -64.61 15.82
C LEU A 332 -64.56 -64.90 15.77
N ARG A 333 -65.26 -64.44 14.72
CA ARG A 333 -66.68 -64.72 14.50
C ARG A 333 -66.96 -66.20 14.30
N ALA A 334 -66.15 -66.88 13.48
CA ALA A 334 -66.26 -68.33 13.25
C ALA A 334 -65.96 -69.12 14.53
N LEU A 335 -64.94 -68.70 15.30
CA LEU A 335 -64.61 -69.32 16.60
C LEU A 335 -65.76 -69.13 17.60
N ALA A 336 -66.38 -67.95 17.64
CA ALA A 336 -67.55 -67.69 18.47
C ALA A 336 -68.79 -68.51 18.04
N GLN A 337 -69.02 -68.71 16.74
CA GLN A 337 -70.08 -69.59 16.23
C GLN A 337 -69.83 -71.04 16.63
N LYS A 338 -68.59 -71.54 16.46
CA LYS A 338 -68.19 -72.88 16.89
C LYS A 338 -68.36 -73.09 18.41
N ALA A 339 -67.98 -72.09 19.22
CA ALA A 339 -68.20 -72.11 20.66
C ALA A 339 -69.69 -72.13 21.04
N ARG A 340 -70.56 -71.44 20.27
CA ARG A 340 -72.01 -71.50 20.45
C ARG A 340 -72.57 -72.88 20.07
N GLU A 341 -72.16 -73.45 18.95
CA GLU A 341 -72.56 -74.80 18.54
C GLU A 341 -72.18 -75.84 19.59
N GLU A 342 -70.95 -75.78 20.11
CA GLU A 342 -70.49 -76.68 21.17
C GLU A 342 -71.29 -76.50 22.46
N ARG A 343 -71.65 -75.26 22.82
CA ARG A 343 -72.53 -74.97 23.95
C ARG A 343 -73.94 -75.52 23.74
N THR A 344 -74.51 -75.39 22.53
CA THR A 344 -75.82 -75.99 22.22
C THR A 344 -75.80 -77.52 22.23
N ASN A 345 -74.67 -78.13 21.87
CA ASN A 345 -74.48 -79.58 21.95
C ASN A 345 -74.30 -80.06 23.40
N ARG A 346 -73.70 -79.23 24.27
CA ARG A 346 -73.70 -79.42 25.74
C ARG A 346 -75.10 -79.26 26.33
N THR A 347 -75.91 -78.30 25.88
CA THR A 347 -77.30 -78.11 26.35
C THR A 347 -78.24 -79.24 25.93
N ARG A 348 -77.96 -79.96 24.83
CA ARG A 348 -78.73 -81.17 24.43
C ARG A 348 -78.39 -82.40 25.28
N ARG A 349 -77.23 -82.43 25.97
CA ARG A 349 -76.79 -83.51 26.86
C ARG A 349 -77.16 -83.30 28.34
N SER A 350 -77.73 -82.15 28.72
CA SER A 350 -78.02 -81.79 30.12
C SER A 350 -79.52 -81.60 30.43
N ARG A 351 -80.41 -82.37 29.77
CA ARG A 351 -81.88 -82.38 30.02
C ARG A 351 -82.36 -83.58 30.85
N SER A 352 -81.52 -84.08 31.75
CA SER A 352 -81.93 -85.07 32.76
C SER A 352 -81.25 -84.74 34.08
N TYR A 353 -81.96 -84.04 34.95
CA TYR A 353 -81.90 -84.10 36.42
C TYR A 353 -82.33 -82.75 37.02
N SER A 354 -83.42 -82.82 37.78
CA SER A 354 -84.16 -81.78 38.47
C SER A 354 -83.60 -81.47 39.86
N SER A 355 -84.17 -80.44 40.49
CA SER A 355 -84.10 -80.11 41.94
C SER A 355 -82.88 -79.26 42.30
N SER A 356 -82.91 -78.24 43.15
CA SER A 356 -83.88 -77.46 43.94
C SER A 356 -82.96 -76.48 44.70
N GLY A 357 -83.33 -75.21 44.88
CA GLY A 357 -82.44 -74.27 45.59
C GLY A 357 -82.84 -72.83 45.41
N GLU A 358 -83.93 -72.48 46.09
CA GLU A 358 -84.64 -71.21 46.06
C GLU A 358 -84.11 -70.32 47.19
N SER A 359 -83.30 -69.32 46.85
CA SER A 359 -83.02 -68.11 47.65
C SER A 359 -82.09 -67.19 46.83
N ASP A 360 -82.47 -65.91 46.67
CA ASP A 360 -81.80 -64.81 45.93
C ASP A 360 -82.40 -64.39 44.56
N GLU A 361 -83.69 -64.64 44.32
CA GLU A 361 -84.37 -64.09 43.13
C GLU A 361 -84.77 -62.61 43.27
N GLU A 362 -84.95 -62.07 44.48
CA GLU A 362 -85.41 -60.67 44.65
C GLU A 362 -84.35 -59.62 44.27
N ASP A 363 -83.09 -59.85 44.62
CA ASP A 363 -82.00 -58.91 44.31
C ASP A 363 -81.55 -58.99 42.84
N ALA A 364 -81.61 -60.19 42.23
CA ALA A 364 -81.30 -60.37 40.81
C ALA A 364 -82.36 -59.74 39.88
N ILE A 365 -83.63 -59.71 40.30
CA ILE A 365 -84.71 -59.03 39.57
C ILE A 365 -84.55 -57.51 39.69
N ARG A 366 -84.25 -56.97 40.88
CA ARG A 366 -84.01 -55.53 41.08
C ARG A 366 -82.83 -55.01 40.27
N GLN A 367 -81.69 -55.70 40.30
CA GLN A 367 -80.51 -55.30 39.51
C GLN A 367 -80.77 -55.34 38.00
N ARG A 368 -81.55 -56.33 37.53
CA ARG A 368 -81.95 -56.44 36.11
C ARG A 368 -82.93 -55.34 35.69
N GLU A 369 -83.81 -54.90 36.60
CA GLU A 369 -84.78 -53.84 36.35
C GLU A 369 -84.13 -52.44 36.39
N GLU A 370 -83.18 -52.21 37.31
CA GLU A 370 -82.33 -51.01 37.33
C GLU A 370 -81.48 -50.90 36.08
N ALA A 371 -80.83 -51.98 35.62
CA ALA A 371 -80.03 -51.97 34.40
C ALA A 371 -80.87 -51.75 33.11
N ARG A 372 -82.19 -52.05 33.15
CA ARG A 372 -83.12 -51.68 32.05
C ARG A 372 -83.59 -50.23 32.15
N ARG A 373 -83.73 -49.71 33.36
CA ARG A 373 -84.11 -48.31 33.61
C ARG A 373 -82.96 -47.37 33.25
N GLU A 374 -81.74 -47.69 33.65
CA GLU A 374 -80.51 -46.95 33.35
C GLU A 374 -80.26 -46.93 31.84
N ARG A 375 -80.29 -48.08 31.15
CA ARG A 375 -80.19 -48.10 29.68
C ARG A 375 -81.25 -47.28 28.97
N ARG A 376 -82.49 -47.23 29.48
CA ARG A 376 -83.54 -46.38 28.90
C ARG A 376 -83.27 -44.90 29.15
N GLN A 377 -82.79 -44.53 30.33
CA GLN A 377 -82.40 -43.15 30.64
C GLN A 377 -81.20 -42.69 29.82
N ASP A 378 -80.18 -43.53 29.68
CA ASP A 378 -78.99 -43.24 28.88
C ASP A 378 -79.33 -43.13 27.41
N HIS A 379 -80.15 -44.05 26.89
CA HIS A 379 -80.60 -43.96 25.50
C HIS A 379 -81.48 -42.72 25.27
N GLN A 380 -82.26 -42.30 26.25
CA GLN A 380 -83.05 -41.06 26.17
C GLN A 380 -82.18 -39.80 26.29
N ARG A 381 -81.12 -39.83 27.10
CA ARG A 381 -80.12 -38.77 27.20
C ARG A 381 -79.28 -38.67 25.94
N GLU A 382 -78.85 -39.80 25.38
CA GLU A 382 -78.13 -39.91 24.11
C GLU A 382 -78.99 -39.44 22.95
N MET A 383 -80.28 -39.82 22.90
CA MET A 383 -81.23 -39.30 21.91
C MET A 383 -81.52 -37.81 22.07
N ARG A 384 -81.43 -37.25 23.29
CA ARG A 384 -81.50 -35.80 23.52
C ARG A 384 -80.20 -35.11 23.11
N GLN A 385 -79.04 -35.69 23.40
CA GLN A 385 -77.72 -35.13 23.06
C GLN A 385 -77.42 -35.22 21.55
N SER A 386 -77.89 -36.27 20.87
CA SER A 386 -77.78 -36.43 19.41
C SER A 386 -78.76 -35.56 18.64
N ARG A 387 -79.88 -35.16 19.27
CA ARG A 387 -80.85 -34.18 18.73
C ARG A 387 -80.51 -32.72 19.08
N MET A 388 -79.49 -32.47 19.90
CA MET A 388 -79.00 -31.11 20.16
C MET A 388 -78.09 -30.67 19.00
N GLY A 389 -78.36 -29.49 18.43
CA GLY A 389 -77.50 -28.90 17.41
C GLY A 389 -76.06 -28.66 17.93
N THR A 390 -75.10 -28.64 17.01
CA THR A 390 -73.66 -28.44 17.28
C THR A 390 -73.37 -27.24 18.18
N GLU A 391 -74.11 -26.15 18.01
CA GLU A 391 -74.00 -24.91 18.80
C GLU A 391 -74.36 -25.11 20.28
N ARG A 392 -75.41 -25.88 20.58
CA ARG A 392 -75.88 -26.10 21.97
C ARG A 392 -75.02 -27.12 22.72
N LYS A 393 -74.41 -28.06 21.97
CA LYS A 393 -73.40 -29.01 22.49
C LYS A 393 -72.11 -28.28 22.86
N LEU A 394 -71.68 -27.31 22.06
CA LEU A 394 -70.51 -26.48 22.33
C LEU A 394 -70.74 -25.57 23.56
N GLN A 395 -71.94 -25.01 23.71
CA GLN A 395 -72.30 -24.19 24.87
C GLN A 395 -72.31 -24.99 26.20
N MET A 396 -72.68 -26.28 26.17
CA MET A 396 -72.61 -27.15 27.34
C MET A 396 -71.16 -27.50 27.72
N MET A 397 -70.31 -27.82 26.73
CA MET A 397 -68.87 -28.03 26.96
C MET A 397 -68.18 -26.77 27.48
N ALA A 398 -68.54 -25.59 26.98
CA ALA A 398 -68.00 -24.31 27.45
C ALA A 398 -68.42 -24.01 28.91
N ARG A 399 -69.59 -24.49 29.36
CA ARG A 399 -70.03 -24.38 30.76
C ARG A 399 -69.30 -25.36 31.68
N GLU A 400 -68.90 -26.54 31.21
CA GLU A 400 -68.10 -27.50 31.99
C GLU A 400 -66.62 -27.10 32.12
N GLN A 401 -66.09 -26.39 31.12
CA GLN A 401 -64.73 -25.83 31.18
C GLN A 401 -64.59 -24.76 32.26
N ASN A 402 -65.64 -23.99 32.55
CA ASN A 402 -65.65 -22.94 33.59
C ASN A 402 -66.15 -23.41 34.97
N ARG A 403 -66.22 -24.71 35.24
CA ARG A 403 -66.47 -25.21 36.61
C ARG A 403 -65.19 -25.26 37.41
N ASP A 404 -65.20 -24.54 38.53
CA ASP A 404 -64.11 -24.50 39.49
C ASP A 404 -63.77 -25.90 40.01
N ILE A 405 -62.49 -26.10 40.28
CA ILE A 405 -61.91 -27.41 40.63
C ILE A 405 -62.55 -27.97 41.91
N SER A 406 -63.05 -27.11 42.80
CA SER A 406 -63.80 -27.50 44.01
C SER A 406 -65.17 -28.11 43.71
N GLU A 407 -65.91 -27.61 42.70
CA GLU A 407 -67.20 -28.16 42.30
C GLU A 407 -67.06 -29.49 41.55
N LYS A 408 -65.97 -29.66 40.80
CA LYS A 408 -65.62 -30.94 40.14
C LYS A 408 -65.28 -32.05 41.16
N VAL A 409 -64.68 -31.69 42.29
CA VAL A 409 -64.40 -32.61 43.40
C VAL A 409 -65.67 -32.94 44.17
N ALA A 410 -66.55 -31.96 44.42
CA ALA A 410 -67.83 -32.16 45.13
C ALA A 410 -68.83 -33.02 44.33
N LEU A 411 -68.75 -33.03 42.99
CA LEU A 411 -69.58 -33.85 42.12
C LEU A 411 -69.04 -35.28 41.88
N GLY A 412 -67.94 -35.68 42.55
CA GLY A 412 -67.42 -37.05 42.53
C GLY A 412 -66.89 -37.57 41.19
N LEU A 413 -66.70 -36.68 40.20
CA LEU A 413 -66.30 -37.02 38.83
C LEU A 413 -64.78 -37.23 38.66
N ALA A 414 -63.95 -36.81 39.63
CA ALA A 414 -62.51 -36.99 39.60
C ALA A 414 -62.05 -38.00 40.67
N LYS A 415 -61.67 -39.22 40.24
CA LYS A 415 -60.88 -40.13 41.08
C LYS A 415 -59.45 -39.59 41.14
N PRO A 416 -58.89 -39.25 42.31
CA PRO A 416 -57.50 -38.77 42.38
C PRO A 416 -56.55 -39.91 42.01
N THR A 417 -55.82 -39.76 40.91
CA THR A 417 -54.68 -40.61 40.59
C THR A 417 -53.56 -40.26 41.58
N GLN A 418 -53.16 -41.19 42.44
CA GLN A 418 -51.99 -41.01 43.29
C GLN A 418 -50.74 -40.92 42.40
N SER A 419 -50.31 -39.70 42.06
CA SER A 419 -49.05 -39.42 41.38
C SER A 419 -47.93 -39.36 42.42
N GLY A 420 -46.98 -40.30 42.38
CA GLY A 420 -45.78 -40.33 43.23
C GLY A 420 -44.75 -39.22 42.94
N GLU A 421 -45.15 -38.15 42.24
CA GLU A 421 -44.30 -37.08 41.72
C GLU A 421 -44.27 -35.82 42.61
N SER A 422 -45.02 -35.79 43.71
CA SER A 422 -45.02 -34.67 44.67
C SER A 422 -43.74 -34.58 45.54
N MET A 423 -42.71 -35.38 45.26
CA MET A 423 -41.43 -35.36 45.98
C MET A 423 -40.29 -34.64 45.24
N TYR A 424 -40.52 -34.15 44.02
CA TYR A 424 -39.46 -33.49 43.25
C TYR A 424 -39.86 -32.06 42.85
N ASP A 425 -38.95 -31.11 43.07
CA ASP A 425 -39.15 -29.71 42.65
C ASP A 425 -39.07 -29.62 41.12
N SER A 426 -40.14 -29.10 40.51
CA SER A 426 -40.26 -28.79 39.09
C SER A 426 -39.05 -28.05 38.49
N ARG A 427 -38.35 -27.24 39.29
CA ARG A 427 -37.16 -26.48 38.86
C ARG A 427 -35.95 -27.36 38.56
N LEU A 428 -35.94 -28.61 39.02
CA LEU A 428 -34.84 -29.55 38.81
C LEU A 428 -34.97 -30.31 37.48
N PHE A 429 -36.18 -30.45 36.92
CA PHE A 429 -36.41 -31.23 35.69
C PHE A 429 -36.03 -30.52 34.39
N ASN A 430 -35.77 -29.21 34.45
CA ASN A 430 -35.37 -28.39 33.30
C ASN A 430 -33.94 -27.82 33.45
N GLN A 431 -33.10 -28.44 34.28
CA GLN A 431 -31.68 -28.10 34.34
C GLN A 431 -30.93 -28.98 33.34
N SER A 432 -30.33 -28.37 32.30
CA SER A 432 -29.58 -29.05 31.24
C SER A 432 -28.21 -29.60 31.68
N SER A 433 -27.92 -29.64 32.99
CA SER A 433 -26.60 -29.88 33.57
C SER A 433 -26.08 -31.33 33.51
N GLY A 434 -26.71 -32.21 32.72
CA GLY A 434 -26.40 -33.65 32.73
C GLY A 434 -25.85 -34.25 31.43
N PHE A 435 -26.11 -33.64 30.26
CA PHE A 435 -25.76 -34.26 28.97
C PHE A 435 -24.85 -33.40 28.07
N ASP A 436 -24.86 -32.08 28.25
CA ASP A 436 -24.10 -31.16 27.39
C ASP A 436 -22.64 -30.93 27.85
N SER A 437 -22.32 -31.35 29.08
CA SER A 437 -21.00 -31.15 29.71
C SER A 437 -19.99 -32.28 29.48
N GLY A 438 -20.34 -33.34 28.75
CA GLY A 438 -19.50 -34.53 28.64
C GLY A 438 -19.35 -35.05 27.23
N PHE A 439 -18.33 -34.60 26.50
CA PHE A 439 -17.60 -35.39 25.47
C PHE A 439 -16.39 -34.62 24.88
N ASN A 440 -15.60 -33.93 25.71
CA ASN A 440 -14.35 -33.33 25.23
C ASN A 440 -13.24 -33.52 26.28
N GLU A 441 -12.38 -34.53 26.10
CA GLU A 441 -11.31 -34.92 27.05
C GLU A 441 -10.28 -33.80 27.31
N ASP A 442 -10.21 -32.78 26.46
CA ASP A 442 -9.28 -31.65 26.59
C ASP A 442 -9.85 -30.43 27.35
N ASN A 443 -11.16 -30.38 27.63
CA ASN A 443 -11.79 -29.26 28.33
C ASN A 443 -11.89 -29.52 29.84
N HIS A 444 -11.10 -28.79 30.64
CA HIS A 444 -11.03 -28.95 32.09
C HIS A 444 -12.07 -28.09 32.87
N TYR A 445 -12.88 -27.29 32.18
CA TYR A 445 -13.83 -26.36 32.79
C TYR A 445 -15.22 -26.48 32.16
N ASP A 446 -16.24 -26.61 33.01
CA ASP A 446 -17.66 -26.72 32.60
C ASP A 446 -18.32 -25.37 32.28
N LYS A 447 -17.67 -24.25 32.62
CA LYS A 447 -18.20 -22.88 32.44
C LYS A 447 -17.12 -21.97 31.83
N PRO A 448 -17.49 -21.05 30.93
CA PRO A 448 -16.54 -20.08 30.40
C PRO A 448 -16.04 -19.13 31.50
N LEU A 449 -14.77 -18.73 31.41
CA LEU A 449 -14.10 -17.83 32.36
C LEU A 449 -14.84 -16.50 32.55
N PHE A 450 -15.54 -16.04 31.52
CA PHE A 450 -16.41 -14.87 31.57
C PHE A 450 -17.87 -15.28 31.35
N ALA A 451 -18.69 -15.18 32.41
CA ALA A 451 -20.15 -15.34 32.32
C ALA A 451 -20.82 -14.30 31.39
N ALA A 452 -20.05 -13.30 30.93
CA ALA A 452 -20.49 -12.27 30.03
C ALA A 452 -20.81 -12.78 28.61
N GLN A 453 -20.30 -13.93 28.15
CA GLN A 453 -20.53 -14.37 26.76
C GLN A 453 -22.01 -14.64 26.45
N ASP A 454 -22.74 -15.28 27.37
CA ASP A 454 -24.18 -15.48 27.24
C ASP A 454 -24.96 -14.16 27.38
N ALA A 455 -24.51 -13.29 28.28
CA ALA A 455 -25.07 -11.96 28.44
C ALA A 455 -24.82 -11.07 27.21
N ILE A 456 -23.70 -11.23 26.48
CA ILE A 456 -23.31 -10.47 25.29
C ILE A 456 -24.35 -10.58 24.18
N SER A 457 -25.00 -11.73 24.04
CA SER A 457 -26.11 -11.93 23.09
C SER A 457 -27.34 -11.06 23.40
N SER A 458 -27.43 -10.52 24.62
CA SER A 458 -28.57 -9.76 25.16
C SER A 458 -28.15 -8.51 25.95
N ILE A 459 -26.96 -7.93 25.66
CA ILE A 459 -26.48 -6.72 26.35
C ILE A 459 -27.36 -5.51 26.05
N TYR A 460 -27.92 -5.40 24.85
CA TYR A 460 -28.83 -4.30 24.52
C TYR A 460 -29.89 -4.73 23.52
N ARG A 461 -31.10 -5.02 24.03
CA ARG A 461 -32.31 -5.21 23.23
C ARG A 461 -33.45 -4.44 23.92
N PRO A 462 -33.69 -3.17 23.54
CA PRO A 462 -34.77 -2.40 24.14
C PRO A 462 -36.12 -3.08 23.82
N ASN A 463 -36.91 -3.34 24.86
CA ASN A 463 -38.25 -3.90 24.72
C ASN A 463 -39.22 -2.74 24.45
N VAL A 464 -39.68 -2.62 23.21
CA VAL A 464 -40.57 -1.53 22.74
C VAL A 464 -41.94 -1.55 23.45
N GLN A 465 -42.30 -2.64 24.14
CA GLN A 465 -43.59 -2.76 24.82
C GLN A 465 -43.65 -2.12 26.23
N GLN A 466 -42.56 -1.53 26.73
CA GLN A 466 -42.47 -1.07 28.12
C GLN A 466 -42.10 0.42 28.26
N ASP A 467 -42.03 1.17 27.16
CA ASP A 467 -41.44 2.52 27.10
C ASP A 467 -42.46 3.67 27.09
N ASP A 468 -43.76 3.38 27.30
CA ASP A 468 -44.81 4.41 27.25
C ASP A 468 -45.06 5.10 28.62
N GLY A 469 -44.19 4.93 29.62
CA GLY A 469 -44.52 5.36 30.99
C GLY A 469 -43.41 5.80 31.94
N ASP A 470 -42.11 5.70 31.61
CA ASP A 470 -41.05 6.04 32.57
C ASP A 470 -40.05 7.07 32.01
N ASP A 471 -39.75 8.07 32.83
CA ASP A 471 -38.89 9.21 32.52
C ASP A 471 -37.45 8.74 32.17
N GLY A 472 -36.84 9.33 31.13
CA GLY A 472 -35.56 8.89 30.58
C GLY A 472 -34.37 8.95 31.56
N GLY A 473 -34.53 9.61 32.71
CA GLY A 473 -33.56 9.62 33.80
C GLY A 473 -33.60 8.38 34.71
N GLU A 474 -34.75 7.73 34.87
CA GLU A 474 -34.88 6.53 35.71
C GLU A 474 -34.35 5.28 35.01
N THR A 475 -34.58 5.18 33.70
CA THR A 475 -34.06 4.07 32.88
C THR A 475 -32.53 4.04 32.87
N TYR A 476 -31.87 5.20 32.80
CA TYR A 476 -30.42 5.33 32.89
C TYR A 476 -29.88 4.96 34.29
N ASN A 477 -30.58 5.39 35.35
CA ASN A 477 -30.26 5.03 36.72
C ASN A 477 -30.46 3.53 37.02
N ASN A 478 -31.42 2.88 36.37
CA ASN A 478 -31.64 1.44 36.52
C ASN A 478 -30.59 0.62 35.76
N LEU A 479 -30.12 1.13 34.61
CA LEU A 479 -29.00 0.55 33.85
C LEU A 479 -27.67 0.61 34.61
N THR A 480 -27.40 1.70 35.35
CA THR A 480 -26.17 1.84 36.15
C THR A 480 -26.20 1.09 37.48
N LYS A 481 -27.40 0.85 38.05
CA LYS A 481 -27.58 0.10 39.31
C LYS A 481 -27.70 -1.41 39.14
N ASN A 482 -27.92 -1.91 37.92
CA ASN A 482 -28.02 -3.35 37.68
C ASN A 482 -26.63 -4.02 37.83
N SER A 483 -26.51 -5.01 38.74
CA SER A 483 -25.30 -5.82 39.01
C SER A 483 -24.73 -6.59 37.80
N LYS A 484 -25.32 -6.44 36.62
CA LYS A 484 -24.86 -7.00 35.34
C LYS A 484 -23.48 -6.46 34.92
N PHE A 485 -23.08 -5.29 35.43
CA PHE A 485 -21.77 -4.67 35.20
C PHE A 485 -20.80 -4.77 36.40
N GLU A 486 -21.23 -5.36 37.52
CA GLU A 486 -20.42 -5.49 38.74
C GLU A 486 -19.52 -6.75 38.78
N VAL A 487 -19.64 -7.62 37.78
CA VAL A 487 -18.93 -8.93 37.73
C VAL A 487 -17.42 -8.79 37.57
N LEU A 488 -16.91 -7.63 37.13
CA LEU A 488 -15.47 -7.35 37.10
C LEU A 488 -14.90 -6.75 38.39
N GLY A 489 -15.71 -6.59 39.44
CA GLY A 489 -15.28 -6.08 40.73
C GLY A 489 -14.82 -4.62 40.67
N ARG A 490 -15.61 -3.69 41.19
CA ARG A 490 -15.04 -2.38 41.56
C ARG A 490 -13.98 -2.66 42.64
N ALA A 491 -12.72 -2.33 42.34
CA ALA A 491 -11.66 -2.35 43.35
C ALA A 491 -12.10 -1.48 44.53
N LYS A 492 -12.17 -2.07 45.72
CA LYS A 492 -12.67 -1.40 46.93
C LYS A 492 -11.72 -0.28 47.42
N GLU A 493 -10.52 -0.25 46.87
CA GLU A 493 -9.54 0.83 46.99
C GLU A 493 -9.02 1.14 45.58
N GLY A 494 -9.19 2.39 45.12
CA GLY A 494 -8.52 2.87 43.92
C GLY A 494 -7.02 3.02 44.17
N PHE A 495 -6.22 3.00 43.10
CA PHE A 495 -4.78 3.28 43.19
C PHE A 495 -4.53 4.64 43.86
N LYS A 496 -3.65 4.67 44.87
CA LYS A 496 -3.36 5.86 45.68
C LYS A 496 -2.89 7.01 44.77
N GLY A 497 -3.76 8.00 44.55
CA GLY A 497 -3.52 9.12 43.61
C GLY A 497 -4.69 9.44 42.66
N ALA A 498 -5.76 8.63 42.65
CA ALA A 498 -6.92 8.86 41.79
C ALA A 498 -7.99 9.83 42.36
N GLU A 499 -7.78 10.42 43.54
CA GLU A 499 -8.77 11.30 44.22
C GLU A 499 -8.93 12.69 43.56
N PHE A 500 -8.06 13.07 42.62
CA PHE A 500 -8.10 14.38 41.95
C PHE A 500 -8.64 14.37 40.52
N ALA A 501 -9.20 13.25 40.05
CA ALA A 501 -9.80 13.20 38.72
C ALA A 501 -11.29 13.59 38.79
N GLU A 502 -11.64 14.81 38.37
CA GLU A 502 -13.02 15.22 38.16
C GLU A 502 -13.72 14.29 37.14
N GLU A 503 -14.96 13.92 37.44
CA GLU A 503 -15.77 13.04 36.61
C GLU A 503 -16.06 13.70 35.25
N ARG A 504 -15.62 13.04 34.17
CA ARG A 504 -15.81 13.51 32.80
C ARG A 504 -17.28 13.42 32.39
N GLU A 505 -17.94 14.56 32.25
CA GLU A 505 -19.24 14.65 31.61
C GLU A 505 -19.08 14.74 30.07
N GLY A 506 -19.20 13.59 29.41
CA GLY A 506 -19.46 13.51 27.96
C GLY A 506 -18.30 13.01 27.09
N PRO A 507 -18.60 12.55 25.86
CA PRO A 507 -17.70 11.71 25.07
C PRO A 507 -16.53 12.41 24.37
N VAL A 508 -16.45 13.75 24.37
CA VAL A 508 -15.29 14.49 23.81
C VAL A 508 -15.04 15.75 24.62
N GLN A 509 -13.87 15.85 25.25
CA GLN A 509 -13.32 17.09 25.82
C GLN A 509 -11.97 17.38 25.15
N PHE A 510 -11.73 18.65 24.81
CA PHE A 510 -10.43 19.12 24.33
C PHE A 510 -9.63 19.64 25.54
N GLU A 511 -8.39 19.20 25.70
CA GLU A 511 -7.47 19.78 26.68
C GLU A 511 -7.15 21.23 26.28
N LYS A 512 -7.42 22.17 27.18
CA LYS A 512 -7.11 23.58 27.00
C LYS A 512 -5.66 23.79 27.42
N ASP A 513 -4.74 23.86 26.45
CA ASP A 513 -3.36 24.28 26.70
C ASP A 513 -3.37 25.68 27.32
N THR A 514 -2.75 25.81 28.50
CA THR A 514 -2.76 27.03 29.32
C THR A 514 -1.81 28.12 28.83
N ASP A 515 -0.94 27.81 27.88
CA ASP A 515 -0.05 28.77 27.24
C ASP A 515 -0.49 28.93 25.77
N ASP A 516 -1.09 30.07 25.44
CA ASP A 516 -1.50 30.45 24.09
C ASP A 516 -0.35 31.23 23.41
N PRO A 517 0.54 30.57 22.64
CA PRO A 517 1.73 31.21 22.05
C PRO A 517 1.41 32.22 20.94
N PHE A 518 0.13 32.36 20.56
CA PHE A 518 -0.31 33.25 19.49
C PHE A 518 -1.20 34.41 19.97
N ASN A 519 -1.35 34.59 21.30
CA ASN A 519 -2.19 35.63 21.91
C ASN A 519 -3.62 35.69 21.32
N ILE A 520 -4.14 34.56 20.82
CA ILE A 520 -5.46 34.47 20.20
C ILE A 520 -6.55 34.76 21.24
N ASN A 521 -6.33 34.38 22.50
CA ASN A 521 -7.21 34.69 23.62
C ASN A 521 -7.32 36.20 23.87
N GLN A 522 -6.22 36.97 23.74
CA GLN A 522 -6.28 38.44 23.85
C GLN A 522 -7.06 39.07 22.69
N MET A 523 -6.89 38.55 21.47
CA MET A 523 -7.66 39.01 20.31
C MET A 523 -9.16 38.68 20.43
N ILE A 524 -9.51 37.52 20.99
CA ILE A 524 -10.90 37.13 21.24
C ILE A 524 -11.53 37.99 22.34
N ASP A 525 -10.78 38.33 23.39
CA ASP A 525 -11.26 39.20 24.46
C ASP A 525 -11.38 40.67 24.03
N GLU A 526 -10.50 41.15 23.14
CA GLU A 526 -10.59 42.48 22.52
C GLU A 526 -11.81 42.58 21.58
N VAL A 527 -12.11 41.52 20.82
CA VAL A 527 -13.29 41.46 19.95
C VAL A 527 -14.59 41.26 20.74
N LYS A 528 -14.55 40.58 21.89
CA LYS A 528 -15.70 40.45 22.79
C LYS A 528 -15.98 41.72 23.57
N SER A 529 -14.94 42.45 24.01
CA SER A 529 -15.09 43.74 24.68
C SER A 529 -15.52 44.86 23.72
N ALA A 530 -15.20 44.75 22.42
CA ALA A 530 -15.65 45.69 21.38
C ALA A 530 -17.15 45.62 21.03
N LYS A 531 -17.93 44.67 21.60
CA LYS A 531 -19.39 44.53 21.34
C LYS A 531 -20.30 45.21 22.36
N GLN A 532 -19.78 45.90 23.38
CA GLN A 532 -20.56 46.86 24.18
C GLN A 532 -20.04 48.28 23.91
N GLY A 533 -20.79 49.01 23.09
CA GLY A 533 -20.37 50.32 22.61
C GLY A 533 -20.42 51.41 23.68
N GLU A 534 -19.42 52.29 23.65
CA GLU A 534 -19.62 53.71 23.86
C GLU A 534 -18.71 54.50 22.91
N LYS A 535 -19.32 55.38 22.11
CA LYS A 535 -18.62 56.32 21.21
C LYS A 535 -18.10 57.48 22.05
N ARG A 536 -16.82 57.84 21.93
CA ARG A 536 -16.34 59.19 22.27
C ARG A 536 -15.47 59.76 21.15
N TYR A 537 -15.88 60.95 20.73
CA TYR A 537 -15.27 61.85 19.75
C TYR A 537 -13.92 62.41 20.24
N GLY A 538 -13.08 62.86 19.31
CA GLY A 538 -12.22 64.02 19.54
C GLY A 538 -10.75 63.85 19.16
N ILE A 539 -10.34 64.62 18.15
CA ILE A 539 -8.96 64.87 17.71
C ILE A 539 -8.19 65.66 18.79
N GLN A 540 -6.93 65.29 19.05
CA GLN A 540 -5.84 66.19 19.47
C GLN A 540 -4.49 65.43 19.48
N GLU A 541 -3.61 65.79 18.54
CA GLU A 541 -2.14 65.73 18.68
C GLU A 541 -1.65 67.01 19.40
N PRO A 542 -0.37 67.20 19.81
CA PRO A 542 0.82 66.31 19.77
C PRO A 542 1.69 66.35 21.06
N GLU A 543 2.87 65.71 20.98
CA GLU A 543 4.14 65.96 21.71
C GLU A 543 4.56 65.01 22.86
N GLY A 544 5.81 64.52 22.78
CA GLY A 544 6.51 63.92 23.92
C GLY A 544 7.68 62.98 23.57
N ARG A 545 8.89 63.55 23.50
CA ARG A 545 10.21 62.96 23.20
C ARG A 545 10.64 61.67 23.94
N GLU A 546 11.42 60.88 23.17
CA GLU A 546 12.70 60.18 23.47
C GLU A 546 12.99 59.59 24.86
N LYS A 547 13.50 58.35 24.88
CA LYS A 547 14.89 58.07 25.35
C LYS A 547 15.47 56.75 24.82
N LYS A 548 16.78 56.83 24.60
CA LYS A 548 17.71 55.92 23.94
C LYS A 548 18.20 54.79 24.85
N ARG A 549 18.56 53.67 24.20
CA ARG A 549 19.76 52.81 24.39
C ARG A 549 20.07 52.25 25.80
N ALA A 550 20.33 50.94 25.84
CA ALA A 550 21.65 50.42 26.21
C ALA A 550 21.86 48.99 25.66
N ARG A 551 22.90 48.87 24.84
CA ARG A 551 23.66 47.64 24.56
C ARG A 551 24.81 47.64 25.57
N VAL A 552 25.22 46.48 26.07
CA VAL A 552 26.63 46.07 26.23
C VAL A 552 26.67 44.59 26.63
N ASP A 553 27.63 43.94 26.00
CA ASP A 553 28.04 42.54 26.05
C ASP A 553 28.77 42.17 27.35
N ASP A 554 28.91 40.86 27.53
CA ASP A 554 30.14 40.11 27.88
C ASP A 554 30.28 39.43 29.25
N ASP A 555 30.92 38.27 29.12
CA ASP A 555 31.66 37.45 30.09
C ASP A 555 30.97 36.43 31.02
N SER A 556 31.15 35.16 30.61
CA SER A 556 31.97 34.13 31.28
C SER A 556 31.68 33.76 32.74
N ASP A 557 31.07 32.57 32.93
CA ASP A 557 31.67 31.41 33.64
C ASP A 557 30.97 30.09 33.21
#